data_AF-A0ABD5M4Q6-F1
#
_entry.id   AF-A0ABD5M4Q6-F1
#
_cell.length_a   1.000
_cell.length_b   1.000
_cell.length_c   1.000
_cell.angle_alpha   90.00
_cell.angle_beta   90.00
_cell.angle_gamma   90.00
#
_symmetry.space_group_name_H-M   'P 1'
#
loop_
_entity.id
_entity.type
_entity.pdbx_description
1 polymer ?
#
loop_
_entity_poly.entity_id
_entity_poly.type
_entity_poly.pdbx_seq_one_letter_code
_entity_poly.pdbx_strand_id
1 'polypeptide(L)'
;MNRYEEFFDKPGSWDFEVREYRDDLNTIVPTNMPPDPNPQEAYRTAVFLEGFIQEHRSTGTWSNDAIEQFDSFDSTAEVESVARALREIASRIEQ
;
A
#
# COMPACT_ATOMS: atom_id res chain seq x y z
N MET A 1 -2.68 7.97 19.35
CA MET A 1 -2.55 6.51 19.23
C MET A 1 -2.90 6.19 17.78
N ASN A 2 -1.87 5.94 16.98
CA ASN A 2 -2.02 5.85 15.53
C ASN A 2 -2.45 4.41 15.23
N ARG A 3 -3.51 4.22 14.45
CA ARG A 3 -4.26 2.94 14.28
C ARG A 3 -3.44 1.76 13.72
N TYR A 4 -2.14 1.96 13.46
CA TYR A 4 -1.27 1.07 12.71
C TYR A 4 0.08 0.82 13.41
N GLU A 5 0.21 1.19 14.69
CA GLU A 5 1.42 0.91 15.49
C GLU A 5 1.69 -0.60 15.65
N GLU A 6 0.70 -1.46 15.43
CA GLU A 6 0.85 -2.92 15.54
C GLU A 6 1.62 -3.58 14.38
N PHE A 7 1.78 -2.88 13.25
CA PHE A 7 2.56 -3.35 12.10
C PHE A 7 4.00 -2.80 12.10
N PHE A 8 4.38 -2.12 13.18
CA PHE A 8 5.73 -1.59 13.40
C PHE A 8 6.51 -2.59 14.23
N ASP A 9 7.52 -3.24 13.64
CA ASP A 9 8.52 -3.90 14.46
C ASP A 9 9.48 -2.83 15.02
N LYS A 10 9.89 -3.00 16.29
CA LYS A 10 10.75 -2.05 17.03
C LYS A 10 12.17 -2.09 16.46
N PRO A 11 12.43 -1.54 15.27
CA PRO A 11 13.14 -0.26 15.16
C PRO A 11 12.75 0.56 13.90
N GLY A 12 11.49 0.51 13.44
CA GLY A 12 11.04 1.31 12.29
C GLY A 12 11.38 0.72 10.92
N SER A 13 11.53 -0.60 10.87
CA SER A 13 11.40 -1.35 9.62
C SER A 13 9.97 -1.89 9.57
N TRP A 14 9.30 -1.67 8.46
CA TRP A 14 8.07 -2.40 8.14
C TRP A 14 8.45 -3.88 7.99
N ASP A 15 7.72 -4.77 8.66
CA ASP A 15 7.99 -6.22 8.65
C ASP A 15 7.55 -6.90 7.34
N PHE A 16 6.99 -6.13 6.40
CA PHE A 16 6.58 -6.57 5.07
C PHE A 16 7.40 -5.86 4.00
N GLU A 17 7.71 -6.58 2.92
CA GLU A 17 8.42 -6.00 1.80
C GLU A 17 7.41 -5.64 0.70
N VAL A 18 7.38 -4.38 0.29
CA VAL A 18 6.47 -3.90 -0.77
C VAL A 18 6.54 -4.75 -2.06
N ARG A 19 7.67 -5.42 -2.32
CA ARG A 19 7.85 -6.36 -3.43
C ARG A 19 6.93 -7.59 -3.38
N GLU A 20 6.47 -7.98 -2.20
CA GLU A 20 5.57 -9.12 -1.98
C GLU A 20 4.15 -8.83 -2.49
N TYR A 21 3.74 -7.55 -2.48
CA TYR A 21 2.43 -7.10 -2.97
C TYR A 21 2.45 -6.70 -4.46
N ARG A 22 3.58 -6.89 -5.14
CA ARG A 22 3.82 -6.32 -6.47
C ARG A 22 2.75 -6.74 -7.49
N ASP A 23 2.38 -8.01 -7.50
CA ASP A 23 1.45 -8.53 -8.50
C ASP A 23 0.05 -7.93 -8.31
N ASP A 24 -0.43 -7.84 -7.07
CA ASP A 24 -1.71 -7.18 -6.77
C ASP A 24 -1.66 -5.67 -7.00
N LEU A 25 -0.58 -5.00 -6.58
CA LEU A 25 -0.39 -3.57 -6.86
C LEU A 25 -0.42 -3.30 -8.37
N ASN A 26 0.13 -4.19 -9.20
CA ASN A 26 0.09 -4.06 -10.65
C ASN A 26 -1.31 -4.25 -11.26
N THR A 27 -2.27 -4.83 -10.54
CA THR A 27 -3.67 -4.88 -10.98
C THR A 27 -4.44 -3.59 -10.66
N ILE A 28 -4.02 -2.87 -9.60
CA ILE A 28 -4.62 -1.61 -9.15
C ILE A 28 -4.01 -0.41 -9.91
N VAL A 29 -2.70 -0.47 -10.17
CA VAL A 29 -1.93 0.64 -10.74
C VAL A 29 -1.71 0.41 -12.24
N PRO A 30 -1.97 1.39 -13.12
CA PRO A 30 -1.81 1.25 -14.57
C PRO A 30 -0.34 1.17 -15.03
N THR A 31 0.61 1.11 -14.11
CA THR A 31 2.05 1.05 -14.38
C THR A 31 2.67 -0.13 -13.65
N ASN A 32 3.46 -0.94 -14.36
CA ASN A 32 4.18 -2.07 -13.77
C ASN A 32 5.23 -1.54 -12.78
N MET A 33 4.96 -1.75 -11.51
CA MET A 33 5.81 -1.35 -10.41
C MET A 33 7.02 -2.30 -10.35
N PRO A 34 8.25 -1.76 -10.30
CA PRO A 34 9.43 -2.59 -10.09
C PRO A 34 9.49 -3.11 -8.65
N PRO A 35 10.20 -4.23 -8.39
CA PRO A 35 10.29 -4.83 -7.07
C PRO A 35 10.91 -3.88 -6.03
N ASP A 36 11.85 -3.02 -6.45
CA ASP A 36 12.42 -1.95 -5.63
C ASP A 36 12.03 -0.60 -6.25
N PRO A 37 10.85 -0.04 -5.90
CA PRO A 37 10.37 1.21 -6.46
C PRO A 37 11.28 2.37 -6.06
N ASN A 38 11.69 3.17 -7.03
CA ASN A 38 12.25 4.47 -6.74
C ASN A 38 11.17 5.38 -6.13
N PRO A 39 11.54 6.51 -5.50
CA PRO A 39 10.56 7.35 -4.84
C PRO A 39 9.44 7.90 -5.75
N GLN A 40 9.71 8.16 -7.03
CA GLN A 40 8.69 8.62 -7.98
C GLN A 40 7.71 7.50 -8.33
N GLU A 41 8.20 6.27 -8.48
CA GLU A 41 7.39 5.07 -8.69
C GLU A 41 6.53 4.80 -7.47
N ALA A 42 7.12 4.83 -6.27
CA ALA A 42 6.40 4.67 -5.01
C ALA A 42 5.30 5.72 -4.82
N TYR A 43 5.58 6.99 -5.18
CA TYR A 43 4.58 8.06 -5.14
C TYR A 43 3.38 7.75 -6.04
N ARG A 44 3.63 7.32 -7.28
CA ARG A 44 2.56 7.00 -8.24
C ARG A 44 1.72 5.84 -7.72
N THR A 45 2.36 4.75 -7.30
CA THR A 45 1.67 3.58 -6.75
C THR A 45 0.83 3.96 -5.53
N ALA A 46 1.38 4.76 -4.60
CA ALA A 46 0.64 5.23 -3.44
C ALA A 46 -0.64 6.00 -3.82
N VAL A 47 -0.55 6.93 -4.80
CA VAL A 47 -1.70 7.73 -5.25
C VAL A 47 -2.82 6.84 -5.79
N PHE A 48 -2.49 5.82 -6.59
CA PHE A 48 -3.50 4.90 -7.13
C PHE A 48 -4.11 4.03 -6.04
N LEU A 49 -3.29 3.49 -5.13
CA LEU A 49 -3.76 2.65 -4.04
C LEU A 49 -4.65 3.43 -3.06
N GLU A 50 -4.29 4.68 -2.76
CA GLU A 50 -5.13 5.59 -1.96
C GLU A 50 -6.45 5.92 -2.67
N GLY A 51 -6.42 6.10 -3.99
CA GLY A 51 -7.61 6.28 -4.81
C GLY A 51 -8.57 5.09 -4.72
N PHE A 52 -8.04 3.87 -4.85
CA PHE A 52 -8.78 2.62 -4.68
C PHE A 52 -9.43 2.52 -3.29
N ILE A 53 -8.67 2.75 -2.22
CA ILE A 53 -9.18 2.76 -0.84
C ILE A 53 -10.32 3.80 -0.71
N GLN A 54 -10.11 5.01 -1.23
CA GLN A 54 -11.07 6.10 -1.11
C GLN A 54 -12.37 5.83 -1.89
N GLU A 55 -12.29 5.22 -3.07
CA GLU A 55 -13.45 4.81 -3.86
C GLU A 55 -14.32 3.82 -3.10
N HIS A 56 -13.73 2.74 -2.57
CA HIS A 56 -14.44 1.74 -1.77
C HIS A 56 -15.02 2.32 -0.48
N ARG A 57 -14.30 3.23 0.19
CA ARG A 57 -14.83 3.94 1.36
C ARG A 57 -16.03 4.82 1.01
N SER A 58 -15.97 5.53 -0.12
CA SER A 58 -17.04 6.42 -0.56
C SER A 58 -18.33 5.68 -0.92
N THR A 59 -18.21 4.42 -1.36
CA THR A 59 -19.34 3.55 -1.69
C THR A 59 -19.78 2.67 -0.52
N GLY A 60 -19.10 2.75 0.63
CA GLY A 60 -19.38 1.92 1.81
C GLY A 60 -19.00 0.46 1.66
N THR A 61 -18.14 0.13 0.69
CA THR A 61 -17.71 -1.24 0.37
C THR A 61 -16.31 -1.58 0.90
N TRP A 62 -15.68 -0.67 1.67
CA TRP A 62 -14.37 -0.93 2.26
C TRP A 62 -14.44 -1.98 3.39
N SER A 63 -14.20 -3.23 3.03
CA SER A 63 -14.14 -4.42 3.91
C SER A 63 -13.14 -5.43 3.34
N ASN A 64 -12.83 -6.49 4.09
CA ASN A 64 -11.93 -7.54 3.59
C ASN A 64 -12.48 -8.23 2.32
N ASP A 65 -13.80 -8.27 2.13
CA ASP A 65 -14.42 -8.76 0.89
C ASP A 65 -13.99 -7.94 -0.35
N ALA A 66 -13.68 -6.64 -0.18
CA ALA A 66 -13.24 -5.78 -1.28
C ALA A 66 -11.83 -6.11 -1.79
N ILE A 67 -11.08 -6.92 -1.05
CA ILE A 67 -9.70 -7.29 -1.37
C ILE A 67 -9.54 -8.79 -1.60
N GLU A 68 -10.61 -9.59 -1.51
CA GLU A 68 -10.56 -11.06 -1.73
C GLU A 68 -10.02 -11.47 -3.10
N GLN A 69 -10.06 -10.56 -4.08
CA GLN A 69 -9.50 -10.78 -5.41
C GLN A 69 -7.97 -10.64 -5.49
N PHE A 70 -7.33 -10.17 -4.42
CA PHE A 70 -5.89 -9.96 -4.34
C PHE A 70 -5.27 -11.07 -3.47
N ASP A 71 -4.28 -11.77 -4.01
CA ASP A 71 -3.72 -12.96 -3.37
C ASP A 71 -2.76 -12.63 -2.22
N SER A 72 -2.19 -11.42 -2.20
CA SER A 72 -1.13 -11.00 -1.29
C SER A 72 -1.63 -10.13 -0.14
N PHE A 73 -2.90 -9.70 -0.15
CA PHE A 73 -3.48 -8.92 0.95
C PHE A 73 -4.38 -9.80 1.82
N ASP A 74 -4.03 -9.93 3.09
CA ASP A 74 -4.82 -10.65 4.10
C ASP A 74 -5.91 -9.75 4.72
N SER A 75 -5.74 -8.42 4.66
CA SER A 75 -6.72 -7.47 5.22
C SER A 75 -6.68 -6.08 4.60
N THR A 76 -7.80 -5.36 4.70
CA THR A 76 -7.85 -3.93 4.34
C THR A 76 -6.86 -3.06 5.12
N ALA A 77 -6.51 -3.45 6.35
CA ALA A 77 -5.49 -2.77 7.16
C ALA A 77 -4.08 -2.92 6.55
N GLU A 78 -3.81 -4.04 5.90
CA GLU A 78 -2.55 -4.28 5.20
C GLU A 78 -2.43 -3.44 3.94
N VAL A 79 -3.51 -3.30 3.16
CA VAL A 79 -3.57 -2.38 2.01
C VAL A 79 -3.27 -0.94 2.43
N GLU A 80 -3.86 -0.49 3.55
CA GLU A 80 -3.59 0.83 4.13
C GLU A 80 -2.14 0.98 4.59
N SER A 81 -1.55 -0.09 5.14
CA SER A 81 -0.15 -0.12 5.57
C SER A 81 0.81 -0.05 4.37
N VAL A 82 0.52 -0.77 3.28
CA VAL A 82 1.29 -0.71 2.03
C VAL A 82 1.21 0.69 1.41
N ALA A 83 0.03 1.31 1.37
CA ALA A 83 -0.12 2.70 0.90
C ALA A 83 0.77 3.65 1.70
N ARG A 84 0.84 3.47 3.02
CA ARG A 84 1.71 4.28 3.89
C ARG A 84 3.19 4.00 3.67
N ALA A 85 3.61 2.74 3.53
CA ALA A 85 5.00 2.39 3.23
C ALA A 85 5.47 3.01 1.90
N LEU A 86 4.62 2.98 0.88
CA LEU A 86 4.87 3.63 -0.41
C LEU A 86 5.03 5.15 -0.25
N ARG A 87 4.22 5.79 0.61
CA ARG A 87 4.38 7.23 0.92
C ARG A 87 5.70 7.54 1.62
N GLU A 88 6.17 6.68 2.50
CA GLU A 88 7.46 6.84 3.16
C GLU A 88 8.65 6.63 2.21
N ILE A 89 8.52 5.76 1.22
CA ILE A 89 9.53 5.64 0.13
C ILE A 89 9.49 6.90 -0.74
N ALA A 90 8.29 7.38 -1.08
CA ALA A 90 8.08 8.57 -1.91
C ALA A 90 8.62 9.86 -1.27
N SER A 91 8.49 10.02 0.05
CA SER A 91 8.97 11.21 0.77
C SER A 91 10.50 11.32 0.83
N ARG A 92 11.23 10.27 0.46
CA ARG A 92 12.70 10.31 0.28
C ARG A 92 13.13 11.17 -0.91
N ILE A 93 12.20 11.74 -1.69
CA ILE A 93 12.47 12.77 -2.72
C ILE A 93 12.83 14.12 -2.08
N GLU A 94 12.34 14.41 -0.88
CA GLU A 94 12.43 15.73 -0.26
C GLU A 94 13.59 15.90 0.74
N GLN A 95 14.54 14.95 0.79
CA GLN A 95 15.78 15.04 1.59
C GLN A 95 17.01 15.02 0.69
#